data_AF-A0A9P0CH95-F1
#
_entry.id   AF-A0A9P0CH95-F1
#
_cell.length_a   1.000
_cell.length_b   1.000
_cell.length_c   1.000
_cell.angle_alpha   90.00
_cell.angle_beta   90.00
_cell.angle_gamma   90.00
#
_symmetry.space_group_name_H-M   'P 1'
#
loop_
_entity.id
_entity.type
_entity.pdbx_description
1 polymer ?
#
loop_
_entity_poly.entity_id
_entity_poly.type
_entity_poly.pdbx_seq_one_letter_code
_entity_poly.pdbx_strand_id
1 'polypeptide(L)'
;MNNYDLSDIKEVLQYPPSYLLDFLPNRRGEKIILAYLNKSKENNSSPKTNYTLDETAPINTTTTTLDVTGSPLKVDLEGDETLVIEKDVILQQWSESENRHFPLPLIKARQYLNSKTNIKNREAVFVVSDGNNALKTILLGVQETSKNIFTCTINIMGFLPITHEKLLFPSMERSHTLLDVIKKCHINYLITFKYFTFGVFLQNVKKDCKYNGSICIQFTRSTKCDLDKPSSLLKEVQLFLQVIAGHKNSMVYFLWEELTLLQSYIDVADDYSGIGADTVISNNSLVLSDIHESLKGIIPSNLIKMEDKTKFDLTNIRTPNIADKLWDVLKHCRNLDILRSTFHHFFEELAESDCYNKVPPGNDSNVATIINGIIDGKLAVPTISYRQALEFLFELGSEKLKNDYQIISKHFYAHSYSDISNKWNQLQKKIAVEGATKKTRITQCFKSDQTDIKACKAKLSYLGKLHVAIELIYLIQRQTYLPEATFNIFCTKVFEKYVAKESFNLEFKDIQKTPLCDFDMVIRANSNDIVAGRLPDFCSVRLKSVVDHFEAETVFVMSKYSIVPPTIYDDFDVENAHEEMHYYTYKLQSHNEMV
;
A
#
# COMPACT_ATOMS: atom_id res chain seq x y z
N MET A 1 15.86 -25.80 31.67
CA MET A 1 15.68 -26.75 30.56
C MET A 1 14.20 -27.13 30.53
N ASN A 2 13.41 -26.55 29.63
CA ASN A 2 11.99 -26.91 29.50
C ASN A 2 11.86 -28.02 28.43
N ASN A 3 11.34 -29.18 28.85
CA ASN A 3 11.00 -30.30 27.99
C ASN A 3 9.75 -29.96 27.18
N TYR A 4 9.90 -29.30 26.03
CA TYR A 4 8.83 -29.25 25.01
C TYR A 4 8.76 -30.60 24.27
N ASP A 5 7.59 -31.22 24.19
CA ASP A 5 7.41 -32.44 23.40
C ASP A 5 7.35 -32.12 21.90
N LEU A 6 7.65 -33.10 21.04
CA LEU A 6 7.53 -32.96 19.57
C LEU A 6 6.10 -32.61 19.12
N SER A 7 5.10 -32.77 20.00
CA SER A 7 3.71 -32.35 19.81
C SER A 7 3.50 -30.83 19.77
N ASP A 8 4.46 -30.04 20.24
CA ASP A 8 4.35 -28.58 20.32
C ASP A 8 4.82 -27.88 19.02
N ILE A 9 5.30 -28.66 18.05
CA ILE A 9 5.74 -28.16 16.75
C ILE A 9 4.52 -27.99 15.85
N LYS A 10 4.29 -26.76 15.39
CA LYS A 10 3.29 -26.46 14.38
C LYS A 10 3.92 -26.51 13.00
N GLU A 11 3.37 -27.37 12.15
CA GLU A 11 3.74 -27.53 10.74
C GLU A 11 2.67 -26.88 9.86
N VAL A 12 3.05 -25.95 8.98
CA VAL A 12 2.12 -25.25 8.08
C VAL A 12 2.66 -25.27 6.65
N LEU A 13 1.82 -25.70 5.71
CA LEU A 13 2.07 -25.57 4.27
C LEU A 13 1.61 -24.17 3.81
N GLN A 14 2.55 -23.30 3.48
CA GLN A 14 2.27 -21.91 3.11
C GLN A 14 3.28 -21.38 2.08
N TYR A 15 3.01 -20.21 1.51
CA TYR A 15 4.04 -19.48 0.75
C TYR A 15 5.15 -18.98 1.69
N PRO A 16 6.37 -18.77 1.19
CA PRO A 16 7.46 -18.29 2.03
C PRO A 16 7.09 -16.98 2.76
N PRO A 17 7.32 -16.91 4.08
CA PRO A 17 7.17 -15.68 4.84
C PRO A 17 7.97 -14.52 4.26
N SER A 18 7.55 -13.28 4.53
CA SER A 18 8.21 -12.05 4.07
C SER A 18 9.71 -12.03 4.38
N TYR A 19 10.10 -12.49 5.57
CA TYR A 19 11.51 -12.55 6.00
C TYR A 19 12.35 -13.62 5.27
N LEU A 20 11.75 -14.49 4.45
CA LEU A 20 12.46 -15.48 3.61
C LEU A 20 12.53 -15.09 2.13
N LEU A 21 11.73 -14.11 1.68
CA LEU A 21 11.58 -13.76 0.25
C LEU A 21 12.85 -13.20 -0.39
N ASP A 22 13.72 -12.56 0.41
CA ASP A 22 15.00 -12.02 -0.06
C ASP A 22 16.10 -13.10 -0.11
N PHE A 23 15.97 -14.18 0.65
CA PHE A 23 16.89 -15.32 0.60
C PHE A 23 16.50 -16.33 -0.49
N LEU A 24 15.20 -16.46 -0.79
CA LEU A 24 14.63 -17.48 -1.70
C LEU A 24 13.89 -16.88 -2.92
N PRO A 25 14.50 -16.04 -3.76
CA PRO A 25 13.77 -15.38 -4.85
C PRO A 25 13.24 -16.34 -5.90
N ASN A 26 13.91 -17.48 -6.14
CA ASN A 26 13.48 -18.49 -7.10
C ASN A 26 12.27 -19.30 -6.63
N ARG A 27 11.86 -19.18 -5.35
CA ARG A 27 10.80 -19.99 -4.73
C ARG A 27 9.61 -19.18 -4.23
N ARG A 28 9.49 -17.91 -4.66
CA ARG A 28 8.38 -17.03 -4.25
C ARG A 28 7.00 -17.58 -4.61
N GLY A 29 6.91 -18.38 -5.67
CA GLY A 29 5.66 -19.00 -6.14
C GLY A 29 5.43 -20.43 -5.65
N GLU A 30 6.35 -21.01 -4.86
CA GLU A 30 6.26 -22.40 -4.40
C GLU A 30 5.79 -22.45 -2.94
N LYS A 31 4.93 -23.42 -2.61
CA LYS A 31 4.56 -23.66 -1.21
C LYS A 31 5.69 -24.39 -0.48
N ILE A 32 5.97 -23.95 0.73
CA ILE A 32 6.95 -24.53 1.64
C ILE A 32 6.26 -25.03 2.90
N ILE A 33 6.86 -26.02 3.54
CA ILE A 33 6.47 -26.49 4.86
C ILE A 33 7.30 -25.70 5.88
N LEU A 34 6.66 -24.85 6.68
CA LEU A 34 7.32 -24.14 7.76
C LEU A 34 6.97 -24.78 9.10
N ALA A 35 7.99 -25.14 9.88
CA ALA A 35 7.86 -25.66 11.24
C ALA A 35 8.40 -24.67 12.27
N TYR A 36 7.59 -24.39 13.30
CA TYR A 36 7.92 -23.49 14.40
C TYR A 36 7.19 -23.91 15.68
N LEU A 37 7.59 -23.36 16.82
CA LEU A 37 7.00 -23.68 18.12
C LEU A 37 5.62 -23.03 18.27
N ASN A 38 4.60 -23.80 18.67
CA ASN A 38 3.28 -23.27 18.97
C ASN A 38 3.22 -22.86 20.45
N LYS A 39 3.14 -21.56 20.73
CA LYS A 39 2.70 -21.09 22.05
C LYS A 39 1.20 -20.82 21.99
N SER A 40 0.40 -21.65 22.68
CA SER A 40 -1.00 -21.34 22.95
C SER A 40 -1.10 -20.01 23.71
N LYS A 41 -2.23 -19.31 23.57
CA LYS A 41 -2.50 -17.91 24.00
C LYS A 41 -2.32 -17.59 25.50
N GLU A 42 -1.67 -18.42 26.30
CA GLU A 42 -1.37 -18.14 27.71
C GLU A 42 0.05 -17.63 27.85
N ASN A 43 0.20 -16.34 27.57
CA ASN A 43 1.09 -15.38 28.23
C ASN A 43 1.13 -14.13 27.35
N ASN A 44 0.01 -13.39 27.34
CA ASN A 44 0.05 -11.95 27.05
C ASN A 44 0.76 -11.24 28.21
N SER A 45 2.04 -11.51 28.38
CA SER A 45 2.98 -10.47 28.76
C SER A 45 3.59 -10.01 27.45
N SER A 46 3.24 -8.79 27.04
CA SER A 46 4.16 -7.97 26.25
C SER A 46 5.60 -8.22 26.70
N PRO A 47 6.60 -8.25 25.80
CA PRO A 47 7.99 -8.28 26.23
C PRO A 47 8.18 -7.07 27.14
N LYS A 48 8.36 -7.32 28.44
CA LYS A 48 8.86 -6.31 29.36
C LYS A 48 10.25 -6.00 28.84
N THR A 49 10.41 -4.81 28.26
CA THR A 49 11.68 -4.12 28.16
C THR A 49 12.26 -4.07 29.57
N ASN A 50 13.13 -5.02 29.88
CA ASN A 50 13.93 -4.99 31.09
C ASN A 50 15.03 -3.95 30.86
N TYR A 51 14.70 -2.67 31.04
CA TYR A 51 15.69 -1.74 31.56
C TYR A 51 15.85 -2.08 33.03
N THR A 52 16.77 -3.00 33.34
CA THR A 52 17.33 -3.10 34.69
C THR A 52 18.13 -1.82 34.92
N LEU A 53 17.51 -0.85 35.60
CA LEU A 53 18.24 0.07 36.43
C LEU A 53 18.94 -0.77 37.49
N ASP A 54 20.27 -0.73 37.47
CA ASP A 54 21.11 -1.23 38.55
C ASP A 54 20.63 -0.61 39.86
N GLU A 55 20.21 -1.46 40.79
CA GLU A 55 20.48 -1.20 42.20
C GLU A 55 20.41 -2.50 43.02
N THR A 56 21.50 -2.68 43.77
CA THR A 56 21.68 -3.51 44.98
C THR A 56 22.17 -4.95 44.79
N ALA A 57 23.50 -5.09 44.89
CA ALA A 57 24.11 -6.28 45.47
C ALA A 57 23.95 -6.26 47.01
N PRO A 58 23.75 -7.41 47.67
CA PRO A 58 23.55 -7.48 49.11
C PRO A 58 24.89 -7.53 49.84
N ILE A 59 24.97 -7.00 51.07
CA ILE A 59 25.73 -7.61 52.20
C ILE A 59 25.48 -6.84 53.51
N ASN A 60 24.99 -7.61 54.48
CA ASN A 60 25.21 -7.62 55.93
C ASN A 60 24.78 -6.45 56.83
N THR A 61 23.79 -6.79 57.64
CA THR A 61 23.46 -6.30 58.98
C THR A 61 24.69 -6.01 59.86
N THR A 62 24.80 -4.77 60.34
CA THR A 62 25.05 -4.45 61.76
C THR A 62 24.58 -3.02 62.06
N THR A 63 23.94 -2.89 63.21
CA THR A 63 23.33 -1.71 63.82
C THR A 63 24.26 -0.49 63.96
N THR A 64 23.80 0.68 63.53
CA THR A 64 23.90 1.94 64.30
C THR A 64 22.96 2.99 63.69
N THR A 65 22.09 3.51 64.54
CA THR A 65 21.11 4.57 64.31
C THR A 65 21.79 5.91 64.07
N LEU A 66 21.55 6.54 62.91
CA LEU A 66 21.78 7.97 62.70
C LEU A 66 20.57 8.53 61.94
N ASP A 67 19.82 9.34 62.67
CA ASP A 67 18.62 10.05 62.24
C ASP A 67 19.04 11.26 61.40
N VAL A 68 18.65 11.28 60.12
CA VAL A 68 18.81 12.45 59.24
C VAL A 68 17.44 12.80 58.70
N THR A 69 16.60 13.39 59.55
CA THR A 69 15.34 14.00 59.15
C THR A 69 15.61 15.16 58.19
N GLY A 70 15.47 14.90 56.90
CA GLY A 70 15.16 15.89 55.87
C GLY A 70 13.98 15.38 55.08
N SER A 71 12.77 15.83 55.43
CA SER A 71 11.53 15.44 54.75
C SER A 71 11.65 15.68 53.23
N PRO A 72 11.39 14.68 52.36
CA PRO A 72 11.43 14.92 50.92
C PRO A 72 10.29 15.87 50.54
N LEU A 73 10.65 16.94 49.83
CA LEU A 73 9.72 17.93 49.29
C LEU A 73 8.64 17.22 48.45
N LYS A 74 7.38 17.56 48.71
CA LYS A 74 6.27 17.21 47.80
C LYS A 74 6.48 17.97 46.49
N VAL A 75 6.86 17.25 45.45
CA VAL A 75 6.85 17.76 44.07
C VAL A 75 5.43 17.60 43.55
N ASP A 76 4.75 18.71 43.24
CA ASP A 76 3.49 18.70 42.50
C ASP A 76 3.78 18.31 41.04
N LEU A 77 3.40 17.09 40.68
CA LEU A 77 3.38 16.61 39.29
C LEU A 77 2.01 16.89 38.67
N GLU A 78 1.55 18.14 38.73
CA GLU A 78 0.43 18.64 37.90
C GLU A 78 0.98 19.39 36.68
N GLY A 79 1.93 18.76 35.99
CA GLY A 79 2.40 19.14 34.67
C GLY A 79 2.18 17.96 33.74
N ASP A 80 1.69 18.24 32.54
CA ASP A 80 1.26 17.30 31.51
C ASP A 80 2.38 16.30 31.11
N GLU A 81 2.55 15.22 31.88
CA GLU A 81 3.45 14.11 31.58
C GLU A 81 2.81 13.13 30.58
N THR A 82 2.22 13.63 29.50
CA THR A 82 2.34 12.88 28.25
C THR A 82 3.76 13.07 27.73
N LEU A 83 4.69 12.32 28.30
CA LEU A 83 5.87 11.88 27.57
C LEU A 83 5.34 11.09 26.38
N VAL A 84 5.04 11.80 25.29
CA VAL A 84 4.99 11.24 23.96
C VAL A 84 6.42 10.81 23.69
N ILE A 85 6.78 9.63 24.18
CA ILE A 85 7.81 8.85 23.55
C ILE A 85 7.26 8.69 22.13
N GLU A 86 7.79 9.48 21.20
CA GLU A 86 7.75 9.13 19.79
C GLU A 86 8.36 7.73 19.75
N LYS A 87 7.52 6.70 19.88
CA LYS A 87 7.90 5.35 19.55
C LYS A 87 8.20 5.45 18.08
N ASP A 88 9.48 5.58 17.74
CA ASP A 88 9.98 5.28 16.42
C ASP A 88 9.31 3.97 16.04
N VAL A 89 8.37 4.07 15.10
CA VAL A 89 7.55 2.94 14.69
C VAL A 89 8.54 1.94 14.13
N ILE A 90 8.89 0.93 14.94
CA ILE A 90 9.77 -0.16 14.49
C ILE A 90 9.10 -0.71 13.25
N LEU A 91 9.77 -0.51 12.12
CA LEU A 91 9.27 -0.84 10.80
C LEU A 91 9.13 -2.36 10.70
N GLN A 92 7.91 -2.85 10.92
CA GLN A 92 7.61 -4.28 10.83
C GLN A 92 7.59 -4.69 9.35
N GLN A 93 8.64 -5.37 8.91
CA GLN A 93 8.70 -5.99 7.59
C GLN A 93 7.87 -7.29 7.51
N TRP A 94 7.30 -7.74 8.63
CA TRP A 94 6.58 -9.00 8.79
C TRP A 94 5.13 -8.78 9.24
N SER A 95 4.27 -9.74 8.93
CA SER A 95 2.87 -9.78 9.32
C SER A 95 2.68 -10.19 10.79
N GLU A 96 1.50 -9.93 11.35
CA GLU A 96 1.16 -10.37 12.72
C GLU A 96 1.18 -11.89 12.89
N SER A 97 0.88 -12.65 11.84
CA SER A 97 1.00 -14.11 11.83
C SER A 97 2.46 -14.56 11.92
N GLU A 98 3.35 -13.87 11.21
CA GLU A 98 4.78 -14.17 11.21
C GLU A 98 5.44 -13.85 12.54
N ASN A 99 4.95 -12.84 13.25
CA ASN A 99 5.41 -12.54 14.61
C ASN A 99 5.04 -13.63 15.64
N ARG A 100 4.29 -14.67 15.23
CA ARG A 100 3.96 -15.84 16.07
C ARG A 100 4.80 -17.08 15.71
N HIS A 101 5.77 -16.94 14.80
CA HIS A 101 6.69 -18.02 14.45
C HIS A 101 7.77 -18.17 15.52
N PHE A 102 7.44 -18.78 16.66
CA PHE A 102 8.41 -18.92 17.75
C PHE A 102 9.52 -19.94 17.41
N PRO A 103 10.77 -19.65 17.78
CA PRO A 103 11.90 -20.50 17.43
C PRO A 103 11.94 -21.79 18.24
N LEU A 104 12.51 -22.83 17.64
CA LEU A 104 12.87 -24.08 18.30
C LEU A 104 14.35 -24.07 18.72
N PRO A 105 14.74 -24.76 19.80
CA PRO A 105 16.14 -25.02 20.07
C PRO A 105 16.79 -25.79 18.91
N LEU A 106 18.00 -25.41 18.51
CA LEU A 106 18.68 -25.97 17.34
C LEU A 106 18.73 -27.52 17.30
N ILE A 107 18.92 -28.16 18.45
CA ILE A 107 18.96 -29.63 18.56
C ILE A 107 17.61 -30.23 18.12
N LYS A 108 16.50 -29.65 18.56
CA LYS A 108 15.14 -30.11 18.20
C LYS A 108 14.83 -29.82 16.75
N ALA A 109 15.25 -28.66 16.23
CA ALA A 109 15.08 -28.33 14.82
C ALA A 109 15.76 -29.36 13.90
N ARG A 110 16.98 -29.80 14.25
CA ARG A 110 17.70 -30.86 13.53
C ARG A 110 17.03 -32.22 13.67
N GLN A 111 16.59 -32.59 14.87
CA GLN A 111 15.86 -33.85 15.10
C GLN A 111 14.58 -33.91 14.25
N TYR A 112 13.84 -32.80 14.18
CA TYR A 112 12.64 -32.68 13.36
C TYR A 112 12.97 -32.83 11.86
N LEU A 113 13.97 -32.10 11.35
CA LEU A 113 14.39 -32.24 9.95
C LEU A 113 14.79 -33.67 9.60
N ASN A 114 15.63 -34.31 10.43
CA ASN A 114 16.06 -35.69 10.22
C ASN A 114 14.91 -36.71 10.27
N SER A 115 13.83 -36.41 11.01
CA SER A 115 12.63 -37.26 11.00
C SER A 115 11.84 -37.16 9.68
N LYS A 116 11.98 -36.05 8.97
CA LYS A 116 11.26 -35.75 7.72
C LYS A 116 12.07 -36.08 6.46
N THR A 117 13.40 -36.15 6.54
CA THR A 117 14.26 -36.52 5.40
C THR A 117 14.06 -37.95 4.89
N ASN A 118 13.43 -38.84 5.65
CA ASN A 118 13.10 -40.19 5.16
C ASN A 118 11.84 -40.25 4.29
N ILE A 119 11.16 -39.12 4.09
CA ILE A 119 9.95 -39.02 3.27
C ILE A 119 10.33 -38.21 2.03
N LYS A 120 10.26 -38.83 0.84
CA LYS A 120 10.44 -38.13 -0.45
C LYS A 120 9.33 -37.09 -0.63
N ASN A 121 9.54 -35.93 -0.02
CA ASN A 121 8.58 -34.83 0.00
C ASN A 121 8.86 -33.92 -1.19
N ARG A 122 7.81 -33.58 -1.94
CA ARG A 122 7.96 -32.65 -3.06
C ARG A 122 8.23 -31.23 -2.58
N GLU A 123 7.77 -30.87 -1.39
CA GLU A 123 7.88 -29.54 -0.82
C GLU A 123 9.11 -29.38 0.08
N ALA A 124 9.73 -28.19 0.04
CA ALA A 124 10.84 -27.84 0.92
C ALA A 124 10.37 -27.65 2.37
N VAL A 125 11.10 -28.23 3.31
CA VAL A 125 10.83 -28.10 4.76
C VAL A 125 11.81 -27.12 5.36
N PHE A 126 11.30 -26.11 6.07
CA PHE A 126 12.07 -25.12 6.81
C PHE A 126 11.69 -25.12 8.29
N VAL A 127 12.67 -24.95 9.16
CA VAL A 127 12.49 -24.93 10.61
C VAL A 127 13.12 -23.67 11.19
N VAL A 128 12.34 -22.93 11.99
CA VAL A 128 12.80 -21.73 12.70
C VAL A 128 13.56 -22.15 13.97
N SER A 129 14.76 -21.59 14.15
CA SER A 129 15.67 -21.88 15.26
C SER A 129 15.99 -20.62 16.08
N ASP A 130 16.41 -20.81 17.33
CA ASP A 130 16.60 -19.76 18.33
C ASP A 130 17.90 -18.96 18.24
N GLY A 131 18.83 -19.31 17.35
CA GLY A 131 20.10 -18.57 17.19
C GLY A 131 21.04 -18.61 18.38
N ASN A 132 20.78 -19.42 19.42
CA ASN A 132 21.60 -19.48 20.64
C ASN A 132 22.93 -20.26 20.45
N ASN A 133 23.22 -20.72 19.24
CA ASN A 133 24.47 -21.41 18.92
C ASN A 133 25.56 -20.42 18.49
N ALA A 134 26.83 -20.86 18.51
CA ALA A 134 27.97 -20.01 18.13
C ALA A 134 27.89 -19.42 16.70
N LEU A 135 27.13 -20.05 15.79
CA LEU A 135 26.91 -19.57 14.41
C LEU A 135 25.64 -18.72 14.27
N LYS A 136 24.88 -18.51 15.35
CA LYS A 136 23.62 -17.74 15.38
C LYS A 136 22.65 -18.14 14.27
N THR A 137 22.37 -19.45 14.19
CA THR A 137 21.52 -20.07 13.17
C THR A 137 20.05 -19.92 13.52
N ILE A 138 19.30 -19.22 12.67
CA ILE A 138 17.89 -18.90 12.87
C ILE A 138 16.94 -19.69 11.97
N LEU A 139 17.47 -20.29 10.89
CA LEU A 139 16.68 -21.13 10.01
C LEU A 139 17.52 -22.29 9.49
N LEU A 140 16.90 -23.45 9.44
CA LEU A 140 17.40 -24.64 8.74
C LEU A 140 16.37 -25.05 7.69
N GLY A 141 16.80 -25.56 6.54
CA GLY A 141 15.89 -26.13 5.56
C GLY A 141 16.49 -27.28 4.78
N VAL A 142 15.61 -28.17 4.33
CA VAL A 142 15.93 -29.35 3.52
C VAL A 142 14.82 -29.58 2.50
N GLN A 143 15.19 -30.03 1.31
CA GLN A 143 14.26 -30.70 0.39
C GLN A 143 14.99 -31.84 -0.31
N GLU A 144 14.31 -32.95 -0.43
CA GLU A 144 14.77 -34.10 -1.20
C GLU A 144 13.81 -34.30 -2.37
N THR A 145 14.31 -34.06 -3.57
CA THR A 145 13.61 -34.37 -4.82
C THR A 145 14.16 -35.66 -5.41
N SER A 146 13.46 -36.24 -6.39
CA SER A 146 13.91 -37.46 -7.06
C SER A 146 15.24 -37.35 -7.82
N LYS A 147 15.83 -36.16 -7.86
CA LYS A 147 17.07 -35.86 -8.58
C LYS A 147 18.09 -35.16 -7.69
N ASN A 148 17.64 -34.32 -6.76
CA ASN A 148 18.52 -33.45 -5.99
C ASN A 148 18.12 -33.41 -4.52
N ILE A 149 19.10 -33.46 -3.62
CA ILE A 149 18.96 -33.08 -2.22
C ILE A 149 19.55 -31.70 -2.05
N PHE A 150 18.83 -30.78 -1.42
CA PHE A 150 19.46 -29.57 -0.93
C PHE A 150 19.25 -29.35 0.56
N THR A 151 20.22 -28.65 1.13
CA THR A 151 20.21 -28.18 2.50
C THR A 151 20.46 -26.68 2.50
N CYS A 152 19.83 -25.97 3.42
CA CYS A 152 20.07 -24.55 3.59
C CYS A 152 20.09 -24.10 5.04
N THR A 153 20.83 -23.04 5.31
CA THR A 153 20.93 -22.42 6.64
C THR A 153 20.90 -20.90 6.53
N ILE A 154 20.28 -20.22 7.49
CA ILE A 154 20.38 -18.76 7.66
C ILE A 154 21.02 -18.48 9.01
N ASN A 155 22.08 -17.68 8.99
CA ASN A 155 22.85 -17.26 10.17
C ASN A 155 22.84 -15.74 10.31
N ILE A 156 22.70 -15.25 11.54
CA ILE A 156 22.84 -13.83 11.89
C ILE A 156 24.29 -13.58 12.28
N MET A 157 24.99 -12.76 11.52
CA MET A 157 26.40 -12.45 11.79
C MET A 157 26.57 -11.26 12.74
N GLY A 158 25.54 -10.45 12.91
CA GLY A 158 25.49 -9.32 13.84
C GLY A 158 25.13 -8.01 13.16
N PHE A 159 25.43 -6.91 13.84
CA PHE A 159 25.27 -5.54 13.39
C PHE A 159 26.67 -5.01 13.04
N LEU A 160 26.93 -4.75 11.75
CA LEU A 160 28.27 -4.43 11.25
C LEU A 160 28.22 -3.22 10.30
N PRO A 161 29.24 -2.36 10.28
CA PRO A 161 29.35 -1.29 9.28
C PRO A 161 29.63 -1.89 7.89
N ILE A 162 29.15 -1.24 6.83
CA ILE A 162 29.29 -1.73 5.44
C ILE A 162 30.76 -1.89 5.01
N THR A 163 31.68 -1.19 5.66
CA THR A 163 33.13 -1.21 5.42
C THR A 163 33.87 -2.31 6.19
N HIS A 164 33.17 -3.12 7.00
CA HIS A 164 33.82 -4.15 7.81
C HIS A 164 34.54 -5.20 6.96
N GLU A 165 35.73 -5.64 7.38
CA GLU A 165 36.56 -6.66 6.70
C GLU A 165 35.81 -7.96 6.31
N LYS A 166 34.83 -8.38 7.11
CA LYS A 166 34.01 -9.58 6.86
C LYS A 166 33.05 -9.40 5.67
N LEU A 167 32.76 -8.16 5.28
CA LEU A 167 31.90 -7.80 4.16
C LEU A 167 32.68 -7.54 2.86
N LEU A 168 34.01 -7.67 2.89
CA LEU A 168 34.82 -7.58 1.69
C LEU A 168 34.66 -8.86 0.84
N PHE A 169 34.68 -8.70 -0.49
CA PHE A 169 34.58 -9.83 -1.43
C PHE A 169 35.53 -10.99 -1.12
N PRO A 170 36.82 -10.78 -0.79
CA PRO A 170 37.72 -11.89 -0.45
C PRO A 170 37.23 -12.72 0.76
N SER A 171 36.63 -12.08 1.77
CA SER A 171 36.07 -12.74 2.95
C SER A 171 34.79 -13.50 2.60
N MET A 172 33.92 -12.90 1.78
CA MET A 172 32.69 -13.53 1.26
C MET A 172 33.00 -14.76 0.39
N GLU A 173 33.96 -14.63 -0.53
CA GLU A 173 34.44 -15.71 -1.39
C GLU A 173 35.12 -16.82 -0.57
N ARG A 174 35.92 -16.47 0.45
CA ARG A 174 36.48 -17.45 1.37
C ARG A 174 35.36 -18.19 2.13
N SER A 175 34.34 -17.49 2.63
CA SER A 175 33.20 -18.14 3.31
C SER A 175 32.37 -19.03 2.37
N HIS A 176 32.23 -18.64 1.10
CA HIS A 176 31.55 -19.43 0.08
C HIS A 176 32.38 -20.67 -0.29
N THR A 177 33.68 -20.52 -0.55
CA THR A 177 34.57 -21.64 -0.83
C THR A 177 34.82 -22.55 0.36
N LEU A 178 34.68 -22.07 1.61
CA LEU A 178 34.74 -22.95 2.79
C LEU A 178 33.53 -23.89 2.89
N LEU A 179 32.43 -23.59 2.21
CA LEU A 179 31.33 -24.54 2.03
C LEU A 179 31.67 -25.61 0.98
N ASP A 180 32.61 -25.30 0.10
CA ASP A 180 33.02 -26.16 -0.99
C ASP A 180 34.23 -27.00 -0.54
N VAL A 181 34.14 -28.32 -0.69
CA VAL A 181 35.35 -29.18 -0.73
C VAL A 181 36.17 -28.90 -2.01
N ILE A 182 35.69 -27.99 -2.87
CA ILE A 182 36.18 -27.75 -4.21
C ILE A 182 37.23 -26.64 -4.21
N LYS A 183 38.47 -27.03 -4.47
CA LYS A 183 39.55 -26.09 -4.81
C LYS A 183 39.36 -25.63 -6.27
N LYS A 184 39.12 -24.33 -6.47
CA LYS A 184 39.04 -23.60 -7.76
C LYS A 184 37.72 -23.78 -8.55
N CYS A 185 36.63 -23.18 -8.09
CA CYS A 185 35.39 -23.02 -8.85
C CYS A 185 35.23 -21.58 -9.39
N HIS A 186 34.54 -21.43 -10.53
CA HIS A 186 34.15 -20.10 -11.03
C HIS A 186 32.96 -19.60 -10.22
N ILE A 187 33.10 -18.44 -9.56
CA ILE A 187 32.04 -17.83 -8.77
C ILE A 187 31.29 -16.83 -9.62
N ASN A 188 29.98 -17.04 -9.78
CA ASN A 188 29.09 -16.07 -10.40
C ASN A 188 28.54 -15.13 -9.31
N TYR A 189 28.54 -13.82 -9.60
CA TYR A 189 28.05 -12.80 -8.69
C TYR A 189 26.70 -12.29 -9.16
N LEU A 190 25.81 -12.02 -8.21
CA LEU A 190 24.62 -11.23 -8.42
C LEU A 190 24.45 -10.31 -7.20
N ILE A 191 24.66 -9.02 -7.43
CA ILE A 191 24.63 -7.99 -6.39
C ILE A 191 23.38 -7.15 -6.62
N THR A 192 22.56 -7.01 -5.58
CA THR A 192 21.35 -6.20 -5.62
C THR A 192 21.41 -5.13 -4.53
N PHE A 193 21.16 -3.88 -4.91
CA PHE A 193 21.03 -2.76 -3.98
C PHE A 193 19.61 -2.22 -4.03
N LYS A 194 19.02 -1.92 -2.88
CA LYS A 194 17.71 -1.24 -2.77
C LYS A 194 17.87 0.04 -1.97
N TYR A 195 17.30 1.12 -2.49
CA TYR A 195 17.31 2.44 -1.90
C TYR A 195 15.88 2.92 -1.73
N PHE A 196 15.46 3.16 -0.49
CA PHE A 196 14.18 3.76 -0.20
C PHE A 196 14.36 5.28 -0.16
N THR A 197 14.03 5.94 -1.28
CA THR A 197 14.06 7.40 -1.37
C THR A 197 12.92 8.02 -0.57
N PHE A 198 11.80 7.30 -0.46
CA PHE A 198 10.67 7.69 0.38
C PHE A 198 9.96 6.47 0.93
N GLY A 199 9.48 6.58 2.17
CA GLY A 199 8.77 5.50 2.83
C GLY A 199 9.62 4.25 3.02
N VAL A 200 8.93 3.11 3.13
CA VAL A 200 9.47 1.80 3.49
C VAL A 200 8.65 0.72 2.82
N PHE A 201 9.14 -0.51 2.77
CA PHE A 201 8.35 -1.60 2.18
C PHE A 201 7.01 -1.80 2.90
N LEU A 202 5.89 -1.63 2.18
CA LEU A 202 4.55 -1.47 2.77
C LEU A 202 3.71 -2.76 2.84
N GLN A 203 4.21 -3.92 2.40
CA GLN A 203 3.41 -5.14 2.28
C GLN A 203 2.73 -5.62 3.57
N ASN A 204 3.31 -5.31 4.74
CA ASN A 204 2.80 -5.73 6.04
C ASN A 204 2.43 -4.56 6.96
N VAL A 205 2.41 -3.33 6.45
CA VAL A 205 2.18 -2.15 7.26
C VAL A 205 0.68 -1.90 7.46
N LYS A 206 0.29 -1.57 8.70
CA LYS A 206 -1.10 -1.29 9.07
C LYS A 206 -1.62 0.00 8.40
N LYS A 207 -2.94 0.14 8.34
CA LYS A 207 -3.64 1.32 7.79
C LYS A 207 -3.21 2.65 8.42
N ASP A 208 -2.72 2.64 9.65
CA ASP A 208 -2.25 3.83 10.40
C ASP A 208 -0.75 4.14 10.16
N CYS A 209 -0.23 3.81 8.98
CA CYS A 209 1.14 4.14 8.59
C CYS A 209 1.35 5.66 8.56
N LYS A 210 2.57 6.13 8.88
CA LYS A 210 2.95 7.53 8.65
C LYS A 210 3.05 7.85 7.15
N TYR A 211 3.45 6.86 6.34
CA TYR A 211 3.74 7.01 4.92
C TYR A 211 2.53 6.63 4.07
N ASN A 212 2.14 7.53 3.16
CA ASN A 212 1.11 7.27 2.15
C ASN A 212 1.58 6.36 1.00
N GLY A 213 2.89 6.12 0.90
CA GLY A 213 3.50 5.30 -0.12
C GLY A 213 4.98 5.05 0.14
N SER A 214 5.60 4.30 -0.76
CA SER A 214 7.01 3.95 -0.74
C SER A 214 7.58 4.01 -2.15
N ILE A 215 8.80 4.53 -2.26
CA ILE A 215 9.58 4.57 -3.50
C ILE A 215 10.90 3.85 -3.23
N CYS A 216 11.09 2.74 -3.93
CA CYS A 216 12.28 1.92 -3.86
C CYS A 216 12.98 1.90 -5.22
N ILE A 217 14.26 2.22 -5.23
CA ILE A 217 15.12 2.15 -6.41
C ILE A 217 16.03 0.95 -6.24
N GLN A 218 15.93 0.01 -7.17
CA GLN A 218 16.70 -1.23 -7.16
C GLN A 218 17.71 -1.26 -8.30
N PHE A 219 18.94 -1.63 -7.95
CA PHE A 219 20.04 -1.90 -8.87
C PHE A 219 20.40 -3.37 -8.79
N THR A 220 20.69 -4.00 -9.93
CA THR A 220 21.18 -5.37 -9.96
C THR A 220 22.38 -5.47 -10.91
N ARG A 221 23.46 -6.11 -10.46
CA ARG A 221 24.72 -6.22 -11.20
C ARG A 221 25.30 -7.62 -11.07
N SER A 222 25.85 -8.17 -12.16
CA SER A 222 26.46 -9.50 -12.19
C SER A 222 27.99 -9.51 -12.03
N THR A 223 28.59 -8.35 -11.78
CA THR A 223 30.04 -8.17 -11.62
C THR A 223 30.35 -7.46 -10.31
N LYS A 224 31.53 -7.72 -9.76
CA LYS A 224 32.02 -7.09 -8.52
C LYS A 224 31.96 -5.57 -8.62
N CYS A 225 31.59 -4.93 -7.52
CA CYS A 225 31.56 -3.48 -7.38
C CYS A 225 31.70 -3.10 -5.92
N ASP A 226 32.22 -1.90 -5.66
CA ASP A 226 32.33 -1.35 -4.32
C ASP A 226 30.94 -1.23 -3.68
N LEU A 227 30.78 -1.81 -2.49
CA LEU A 227 29.48 -1.88 -1.79
C LEU A 227 29.06 -0.52 -1.22
N ASP A 228 30.04 0.35 -0.93
CA ASP A 228 29.88 1.71 -0.44
C ASP A 228 29.57 2.72 -1.56
N LYS A 229 29.96 2.44 -2.81
CA LYS A 229 29.78 3.35 -3.97
C LYS A 229 29.31 2.63 -5.24
N PRO A 230 28.08 2.09 -5.26
CA PRO A 230 27.60 1.32 -6.41
C PRO A 230 27.20 2.16 -7.63
N SER A 231 27.10 3.49 -7.49
CA SER A 231 26.43 4.39 -8.46
C SER A 231 27.24 4.77 -9.70
N SER A 232 28.49 4.33 -9.85
CA SER A 232 29.40 4.95 -10.83
C SER A 232 29.11 4.65 -12.31
N LEU A 233 28.30 3.65 -12.71
CA LEU A 233 28.22 3.22 -14.13
C LEU A 233 26.89 2.61 -14.63
N LEU A 234 25.77 2.71 -13.91
CA LEU A 234 24.54 2.01 -14.30
C LEU A 234 23.63 2.83 -15.23
N LYS A 235 23.27 2.24 -16.38
CA LYS A 235 22.40 2.84 -17.42
C LYS A 235 20.91 2.55 -17.23
N GLU A 236 20.56 1.48 -16.52
CA GLU A 236 19.19 1.03 -16.30
C GLU A 236 18.98 0.69 -14.83
N VAL A 237 17.86 1.16 -14.29
CA VAL A 237 17.51 1.08 -12.87
C VAL A 237 16.06 0.68 -12.74
N GLN A 238 15.72 -0.20 -11.79
CA GLN A 238 14.34 -0.60 -11.56
C GLN A 238 13.73 0.27 -10.47
N LEU A 239 12.66 0.97 -10.80
CA LEU A 239 11.86 1.75 -9.87
C LEU A 239 10.67 0.91 -9.43
N PHE A 240 10.50 0.77 -8.12
CA PHE A 240 9.35 0.14 -7.47
C PHE A 240 8.62 1.19 -6.63
N LEU A 241 7.30 1.26 -6.77
CA LEU A 241 6.44 2.11 -5.98
C LEU A 241 5.36 1.27 -5.32
N GLN A 242 4.99 1.68 -4.13
CA GLN A 242 3.82 1.18 -3.41
C GLN A 242 3.02 2.36 -2.89
N VAL A 243 1.70 2.34 -3.04
CA VAL A 243 0.79 3.36 -2.49
C VAL A 243 -0.29 2.67 -1.68
N ILE A 244 -0.68 3.28 -0.56
CA ILE A 244 -1.89 2.90 0.18
C ILE A 244 -3.01 3.78 -0.35
N ALA A 245 -3.90 3.20 -1.17
CA ALA A 245 -5.00 3.92 -1.79
C ALA A 245 -5.89 4.59 -0.74
N GLY A 246 -6.11 5.91 -0.89
CA GLY A 246 -6.95 6.67 0.03
C GLY A 246 -6.33 6.93 1.41
N HIS A 247 -5.01 6.98 1.49
CA HIS A 247 -4.31 7.33 2.72
C HIS A 247 -4.55 8.80 3.11
N LYS A 248 -4.74 9.12 4.40
CA LYS A 248 -5.05 10.49 4.88
C LYS A 248 -3.98 11.53 4.50
N ASN A 249 -2.72 11.12 4.44
CA ASN A 249 -1.60 11.98 4.03
C ASN A 249 -1.47 12.15 2.51
N SER A 250 -2.38 11.55 1.72
CA SER A 250 -2.43 11.72 0.27
C SER A 250 -2.94 13.11 -0.11
N MET A 251 -2.33 13.72 -1.13
CA MET A 251 -2.73 15.04 -1.63
C MET A 251 -4.11 15.06 -2.27
N VAL A 252 -4.57 13.89 -2.73
CA VAL A 252 -5.89 13.72 -3.37
C VAL A 252 -6.87 13.00 -2.46
N TYR A 253 -6.59 12.91 -1.14
CA TYR A 253 -7.45 12.23 -0.16
C TYR A 253 -8.91 12.75 -0.19
N PHE A 254 -9.11 14.06 -0.38
CA PHE A 254 -10.45 14.64 -0.50
C PHE A 254 -11.29 14.02 -1.65
N LEU A 255 -10.66 13.58 -2.74
CA LEU A 255 -11.35 12.84 -3.82
C LEU A 255 -11.70 11.41 -3.40
N TRP A 256 -10.88 10.80 -2.54
CA TRP A 256 -11.14 9.46 -1.99
C TRP A 256 -12.37 9.46 -1.07
N GLU A 257 -12.55 10.53 -0.29
CA GLU A 257 -13.74 10.72 0.55
C GLU A 257 -15.01 10.76 -0.30
N GLU A 258 -15.00 11.51 -1.41
CA GLU A 258 -16.13 11.55 -2.35
C GLU A 258 -16.37 10.20 -3.04
N LEU A 259 -15.31 9.44 -3.39
CA LEU A 259 -15.46 8.08 -3.92
C LEU A 259 -16.08 7.11 -2.91
N THR A 260 -15.68 7.23 -1.63
CA THR A 260 -16.23 6.41 -0.55
C THR A 260 -17.72 6.73 -0.32
N LEU A 261 -18.09 8.00 -0.48
CA LEU A 261 -19.49 8.43 -0.43
C LEU A 261 -20.30 7.87 -1.62
N LEU A 262 -19.75 7.87 -2.84
CA LEU A 262 -20.40 7.22 -3.98
C LEU A 262 -20.58 5.70 -3.76
N GLN A 263 -19.62 5.05 -3.08
CA GLN A 263 -19.76 3.64 -2.72
C GLN A 263 -20.91 3.40 -1.74
N SER A 264 -21.08 4.27 -0.73
CA SER A 264 -22.20 4.12 0.21
C SER A 264 -23.56 4.27 -0.49
N TYR A 265 -23.65 5.13 -1.52
CA TYR A 265 -24.88 5.27 -2.32
C TYR A 265 -25.18 4.01 -3.14
N ILE A 266 -24.15 3.38 -3.71
CA ILE A 266 -24.31 2.08 -4.36
C ILE A 266 -24.76 1.03 -3.35
N ASP A 267 -24.21 1.02 -2.14
CA ASP A 267 -24.58 0.05 -1.10
C ASP A 267 -26.03 0.22 -0.66
N VAL A 268 -26.51 1.46 -0.51
CA VAL A 268 -27.92 1.77 -0.27
C VAL A 268 -28.80 1.34 -1.44
N ALA A 269 -28.34 1.51 -2.68
CA ALA A 269 -29.08 1.11 -3.86
C ALA A 269 -29.14 -0.43 -4.08
N ASP A 270 -28.12 -1.15 -3.58
CA ASP A 270 -28.01 -2.63 -3.64
C ASP A 270 -28.86 -3.31 -2.56
N ASP A 271 -29.30 -2.59 -1.52
CA ASP A 271 -30.18 -3.12 -0.48
C ASP A 271 -31.62 -3.26 -1.01
N TYR A 272 -32.01 -4.52 -1.26
CA TYR A 272 -33.31 -4.88 -1.80
C TYR A 272 -34.47 -4.72 -0.80
N SER A 273 -34.19 -4.42 0.48
CA SER A 273 -35.18 -4.38 1.57
C SER A 273 -35.91 -3.05 1.75
N GLY A 274 -36.23 -2.37 0.65
CA GLY A 274 -37.17 -1.24 0.63
C GLY A 274 -36.51 0.12 0.88
N ILE A 275 -35.92 0.68 -0.19
CA ILE A 275 -35.54 2.09 -0.26
C ILE A 275 -36.77 2.96 0.05
N GLY A 276 -36.74 3.69 1.17
CA GLY A 276 -37.87 4.46 1.67
C GLY A 276 -37.48 5.89 2.09
N ALA A 277 -38.46 6.67 2.51
CA ALA A 277 -38.29 8.08 2.89
C ALA A 277 -37.19 8.29 3.97
N ASP A 278 -37.14 7.38 4.94
CA ASP A 278 -36.27 7.47 6.13
C ASP A 278 -34.87 6.87 5.92
N THR A 279 -34.56 6.33 4.74
CA THR A 279 -33.24 5.76 4.46
C THR A 279 -32.17 6.84 4.57
N VAL A 280 -31.23 6.65 5.50
CA VAL A 280 -30.14 7.60 5.78
C VAL A 280 -29.06 7.47 4.71
N ILE A 281 -28.66 8.60 4.14
CA ILE A 281 -27.67 8.70 3.05
C ILE A 281 -26.37 9.33 3.54
N SER A 282 -26.46 10.30 4.46
CA SER A 282 -25.31 11.03 4.98
C SER A 282 -25.41 11.21 6.49
N ASN A 283 -24.31 10.90 7.18
CA ASN A 283 -24.17 11.11 8.63
C ASN A 283 -23.70 12.55 8.96
N ASN A 284 -23.15 13.28 7.98
CA ASN A 284 -22.68 14.66 8.12
C ASN A 284 -23.69 15.61 7.47
N SER A 285 -24.94 15.58 7.92
CA SER A 285 -26.02 16.32 7.28
C SER A 285 -26.10 17.78 7.71
N LEU A 286 -26.35 18.68 6.75
CA LEU A 286 -26.69 20.08 7.03
C LEU A 286 -28.18 20.20 7.39
N VAL A 287 -28.54 21.31 8.05
CA VAL A 287 -29.94 21.64 8.34
C VAL A 287 -30.63 22.01 7.03
N LEU A 288 -31.92 21.64 6.89
CA LEU A 288 -32.71 21.86 5.67
C LEU A 288 -32.72 23.34 5.23
N SER A 289 -32.77 24.29 6.18
CA SER A 289 -32.69 25.73 5.92
C SER A 289 -31.43 26.12 5.15
N ASP A 290 -30.29 25.57 5.56
CA ASP A 290 -28.98 25.90 5.01
C ASP A 290 -28.81 25.31 3.61
N ILE A 291 -29.42 24.14 3.38
CA ILE A 291 -29.52 23.51 2.05
C ILE A 291 -30.34 24.40 1.11
N HIS A 292 -31.51 24.88 1.54
CA HIS A 292 -32.35 25.77 0.73
C HIS A 292 -31.66 27.12 0.45
N GLU A 293 -30.97 27.70 1.43
CA GLU A 293 -30.20 28.93 1.22
C GLU A 293 -29.05 28.73 0.22
N SER A 294 -28.33 27.61 0.34
CA SER A 294 -27.26 27.24 -0.58
C SER A 294 -27.78 27.04 -2.01
N LEU A 295 -28.96 26.43 -2.18
CA LEU A 295 -29.61 26.26 -3.50
C LEU A 295 -29.95 27.60 -4.15
N LYS A 296 -30.49 28.56 -3.39
CA LYS A 296 -30.82 29.90 -3.91
C LYS A 296 -29.60 30.64 -4.45
N GLY A 297 -28.41 30.35 -3.93
CA GLY A 297 -27.14 30.89 -4.42
C GLY A 297 -26.65 30.29 -5.75
N ILE A 298 -27.17 29.14 -6.18
CA ILE A 298 -26.68 28.43 -7.38
C ILE A 298 -27.18 29.12 -8.65
N ILE A 299 -28.48 29.41 -8.73
CA ILE A 299 -29.17 29.87 -9.95
C ILE A 299 -28.72 31.28 -10.41
N PRO A 300 -28.60 32.30 -9.53
CA PRO A 300 -28.21 33.65 -9.95
C PRO A 300 -26.69 33.84 -10.08
N SER A 301 -25.88 32.83 -9.77
CA SER A 301 -24.43 32.98 -9.82
C SER A 301 -23.92 33.08 -11.27
N ASN A 302 -23.54 34.28 -11.70
CA ASN A 302 -22.88 34.53 -12.99
C ASN A 302 -21.56 33.71 -13.04
N LEU A 303 -21.56 32.61 -13.78
CA LEU A 303 -20.42 31.69 -13.93
C LEU A 303 -19.39 32.19 -14.96
N ILE A 304 -19.05 33.48 -14.93
CA ILE A 304 -17.99 34.03 -15.78
C ILE A 304 -16.92 34.65 -14.87
N LYS A 305 -16.08 33.78 -14.33
CA LYS A 305 -14.69 34.14 -14.05
C LYS A 305 -13.81 33.19 -14.85
N MET A 306 -13.31 33.68 -15.98
CA MET A 306 -12.13 33.09 -16.60
C MET A 306 -10.97 33.38 -15.64
N GLU A 307 -10.51 32.36 -14.93
CA GLU A 307 -9.23 32.46 -14.23
C GLU A 307 -8.13 32.14 -15.24
N ASP A 308 -7.38 33.16 -15.64
CA ASP A 308 -6.03 33.01 -16.20
C ASP A 308 -5.11 32.50 -15.09
N LYS A 309 -5.14 31.19 -14.82
CA LYS A 309 -4.16 30.56 -13.94
C LYS A 309 -3.02 29.99 -14.77
N THR A 310 -1.86 30.62 -14.62
CA THR A 310 -0.59 30.18 -15.19
C THR A 310 -0.04 28.91 -14.54
N LYS A 311 -0.62 28.44 -13.41
CA LYS A 311 -0.22 27.21 -12.69
C LYS A 311 -1.43 26.45 -12.16
N PHE A 312 -1.41 25.13 -12.32
CA PHE A 312 -2.43 24.20 -11.81
C PHE A 312 -2.35 24.08 -10.27
N ASP A 313 -3.50 24.10 -9.60
CA ASP A 313 -3.61 23.97 -8.14
C ASP A 313 -4.70 22.95 -7.79
N LEU A 314 -4.38 22.03 -6.87
CA LEU A 314 -5.31 21.04 -6.36
C LEU A 314 -6.44 21.65 -5.53
N THR A 315 -6.24 22.83 -4.93
CA THR A 315 -7.29 23.50 -4.13
C THR A 315 -8.38 24.12 -5.01
N ASN A 316 -8.08 24.37 -6.29
CA ASN A 316 -9.01 24.94 -7.25
C ASN A 316 -8.73 24.34 -8.63
N ILE A 317 -9.16 23.07 -8.78
CA ILE A 317 -8.93 22.25 -9.98
C ILE A 317 -9.56 22.91 -11.22
N ARG A 318 -10.79 23.39 -11.07
CA ARG A 318 -11.58 24.02 -12.15
C ARG A 318 -12.74 24.83 -11.57
N THR A 319 -13.28 25.74 -12.37
CA THR A 319 -14.50 26.48 -12.04
C THR A 319 -15.69 25.50 -11.94
N PRO A 320 -16.43 25.48 -10.82
CA PRO A 320 -17.58 24.60 -10.65
C PRO A 320 -18.76 25.08 -11.51
N ASN A 321 -19.36 24.17 -12.25
CA ASN A 321 -20.59 24.39 -12.99
C ASN A 321 -21.83 24.19 -12.10
N ILE A 322 -23.03 24.39 -12.67
CA ILE A 322 -24.29 24.25 -11.93
C ILE A 322 -24.47 22.85 -11.31
N ALA A 323 -24.05 21.79 -12.01
CA ALA A 323 -24.15 20.42 -11.53
C ALA A 323 -23.15 20.12 -10.39
N ASP A 324 -21.95 20.70 -10.43
CA ASP A 324 -20.96 20.54 -9.35
C ASP A 324 -21.43 21.23 -8.07
N LYS A 325 -21.97 22.45 -8.18
CA LYS A 325 -22.55 23.16 -7.03
C LYS A 325 -23.74 22.40 -6.46
N LEU A 326 -24.57 21.82 -7.32
CA LEU A 326 -25.69 20.99 -6.89
C LEU A 326 -25.19 19.74 -6.13
N TRP A 327 -24.15 19.06 -6.62
CA TRP A 327 -23.51 17.96 -5.89
C TRP A 327 -23.03 18.39 -4.49
N ASP A 328 -22.32 19.51 -4.41
CA ASP A 328 -21.74 20.00 -3.16
C ASP A 328 -22.79 20.32 -2.09
N VAL A 329 -24.00 20.71 -2.52
CA VAL A 329 -25.14 20.90 -1.61
C VAL A 329 -25.80 19.56 -1.28
N LEU A 330 -26.17 18.77 -2.30
CA LEU A 330 -27.01 17.58 -2.12
C LEU A 330 -26.31 16.46 -1.36
N LYS A 331 -24.98 16.38 -1.38
CA LYS A 331 -24.20 15.36 -0.63
C LYS A 331 -24.38 15.46 0.89
N HIS A 332 -24.91 16.58 1.39
CA HIS A 332 -25.21 16.79 2.81
C HIS A 332 -26.68 16.50 3.18
N CYS A 333 -27.48 15.95 2.26
CA CYS A 333 -28.85 15.53 2.59
C CYS A 333 -28.84 14.32 3.52
N ARG A 334 -29.58 14.39 4.63
CA ARG A 334 -29.63 13.32 5.64
C ARG A 334 -30.28 12.04 5.12
N ASN A 335 -31.43 12.16 4.44
CA ASN A 335 -32.25 11.03 4.00
C ASN A 335 -32.81 11.25 2.59
N LEU A 336 -33.44 10.20 2.04
CA LEU A 336 -34.00 10.23 0.68
C LEU A 336 -35.18 11.17 0.52
N ASP A 337 -35.96 11.41 1.57
CA ASP A 337 -37.07 12.35 1.50
C ASP A 337 -36.62 13.80 1.34
N ILE A 338 -35.62 14.21 2.14
CA ILE A 338 -34.98 15.52 1.99
C ILE A 338 -34.33 15.62 0.62
N LEU A 339 -33.58 14.61 0.18
CA LEU A 339 -32.93 14.62 -1.13
C LEU A 339 -33.95 14.81 -2.27
N ARG A 340 -35.03 14.03 -2.28
CA ARG A 340 -36.09 14.13 -3.29
C ARG A 340 -36.76 15.50 -3.27
N SER A 341 -37.13 15.99 -2.09
CA SER A 341 -37.79 17.30 -1.94
C SER A 341 -36.87 18.44 -2.37
N THR A 342 -35.58 18.33 -2.10
CA THR A 342 -34.55 19.29 -2.51
C THR A 342 -34.36 19.30 -4.02
N PHE A 343 -34.37 18.14 -4.69
CA PHE A 343 -34.38 18.07 -6.16
C PHE A 343 -35.63 18.71 -6.77
N HIS A 344 -36.83 18.45 -6.22
CA HIS A 344 -38.06 19.06 -6.69
C HIS A 344 -38.01 20.58 -6.59
N HIS A 345 -37.64 21.09 -5.41
CA HIS A 345 -37.50 22.52 -5.18
C HIS A 345 -36.48 23.16 -6.14
N PHE A 346 -35.33 22.51 -6.36
CA PHE A 346 -34.34 23.00 -7.31
C PHE A 346 -34.87 23.07 -8.75
N PHE A 347 -35.61 22.05 -9.22
CA PHE A 347 -36.18 22.07 -10.57
C PHE A 347 -37.33 23.05 -10.75
N GLU A 348 -38.14 23.28 -9.70
CA GLU A 348 -39.17 24.33 -9.68
C GLU A 348 -38.53 25.72 -9.79
N GLU A 349 -37.56 26.02 -8.92
CA GLU A 349 -36.82 27.29 -8.95
C GLU A 349 -36.11 27.49 -10.30
N LEU A 350 -35.51 26.44 -10.86
CA LEU A 350 -34.86 26.50 -12.18
C LEU A 350 -35.87 26.83 -13.28
N ALA A 351 -37.09 26.28 -13.22
CA ALA A 351 -38.13 26.51 -14.21
C ALA A 351 -38.78 27.91 -14.12
N GLU A 352 -38.77 28.52 -12.93
CA GLU A 352 -39.25 29.89 -12.69
C GLU A 352 -38.18 30.95 -12.96
N SER A 353 -36.90 30.58 -12.88
CA SER A 353 -35.76 31.49 -13.07
C SER A 353 -35.39 31.71 -14.54
N ASP A 354 -34.97 32.93 -14.88
CA ASP A 354 -34.31 33.25 -16.15
C ASP A 354 -32.82 32.82 -16.14
N CYS A 355 -32.56 31.54 -15.87
CA CYS A 355 -31.21 31.00 -15.81
C CYS A 355 -30.71 30.58 -17.21
N TYR A 356 -29.56 31.11 -17.63
CA TYR A 356 -28.91 30.72 -18.89
C TYR A 356 -27.71 29.77 -18.69
N ASN A 357 -27.41 29.39 -17.44
CA ASN A 357 -26.25 28.58 -17.09
C ASN A 357 -26.48 27.09 -17.39
N LYS A 358 -26.18 26.69 -18.61
CA LYS A 358 -26.29 25.29 -19.05
C LYS A 358 -25.18 24.42 -18.48
N VAL A 359 -25.49 23.13 -18.29
CA VAL A 359 -24.47 22.11 -18.04
C VAL A 359 -23.63 21.94 -19.32
N PRO A 360 -22.28 21.86 -19.23
CA PRO A 360 -21.41 21.82 -20.39
C PRO A 360 -21.75 20.70 -21.40
N PRO A 361 -21.54 20.93 -22.72
CA PRO A 361 -21.72 19.91 -23.73
C PRO A 361 -20.74 18.74 -23.51
N GLY A 362 -21.25 17.50 -23.55
CA GLY A 362 -20.49 16.28 -23.26
C GLY A 362 -20.77 15.64 -21.90
N ASN A 363 -21.59 16.26 -21.05
CA ASN A 363 -22.23 15.59 -19.92
C ASN A 363 -23.61 15.08 -20.35
N ASP A 364 -23.68 13.78 -20.66
CA ASP A 364 -24.90 13.10 -21.13
C ASP A 364 -25.68 12.45 -19.97
N SER A 365 -25.42 12.84 -18.71
CA SER A 365 -26.18 12.33 -17.55
C SER A 365 -27.67 12.68 -17.65
N ASN A 366 -28.50 11.90 -16.95
CA ASN A 366 -29.94 12.13 -16.93
C ASN A 366 -30.24 13.48 -16.30
N VAL A 367 -29.54 13.81 -15.21
CA VAL A 367 -29.68 15.11 -14.53
C VAL A 367 -29.27 16.27 -15.44
N ALA A 368 -28.17 16.16 -16.18
CA ALA A 368 -27.76 17.20 -17.13
C ALA A 368 -28.79 17.42 -18.24
N THR A 369 -29.38 16.33 -18.74
CA THR A 369 -30.44 16.38 -19.76
C THR A 369 -31.69 17.08 -19.23
N ILE A 370 -32.08 16.82 -17.98
CA ILE A 370 -33.20 17.49 -17.31
C ILE A 370 -32.91 18.97 -17.11
N ILE A 371 -31.76 19.34 -16.54
CA ILE A 371 -31.37 20.74 -16.29
C ILE A 371 -31.38 21.54 -17.60
N ASN A 372 -30.68 21.04 -18.62
CA ASN A 372 -30.62 21.72 -19.92
C ASN A 372 -31.98 21.76 -20.62
N GLY A 373 -32.80 20.74 -20.43
CA GLY A 373 -34.15 20.66 -20.97
C GLY A 373 -35.14 21.66 -20.36
N ILE A 374 -35.06 21.87 -19.04
CA ILE A 374 -35.85 22.87 -18.31
C ILE A 374 -35.43 24.27 -18.73
N ILE A 375 -34.11 24.55 -18.76
CA ILE A 375 -33.54 25.83 -19.22
C ILE A 375 -33.96 26.14 -20.68
N ASP A 376 -33.97 25.13 -21.55
CA ASP A 376 -34.41 25.28 -22.94
C ASP A 376 -35.94 25.42 -23.09
N GLY A 377 -36.72 25.30 -22.01
CA GLY A 377 -38.18 25.30 -22.03
C GLY A 377 -38.81 24.06 -22.70
N LYS A 378 -38.02 23.02 -22.95
CA LYS A 378 -38.42 21.78 -23.65
C LYS A 378 -39.03 20.74 -22.70
N LEU A 379 -38.61 20.75 -21.44
CA LEU A 379 -39.03 19.79 -20.41
C LEU A 379 -39.81 20.49 -19.30
N ALA A 380 -40.86 19.83 -18.82
CA ALA A 380 -41.53 20.21 -17.58
C ALA A 380 -40.78 19.63 -16.36
N VAL A 381 -41.05 20.16 -15.16
CA VAL A 381 -40.49 19.63 -13.91
C VAL A 381 -40.88 18.15 -13.76
N PRO A 382 -39.90 17.22 -13.67
CA PRO A 382 -40.18 15.79 -13.59
C PRO A 382 -40.66 15.38 -12.19
N THR A 383 -41.45 14.31 -12.13
CA THR A 383 -41.73 13.59 -10.88
C THR A 383 -40.62 12.58 -10.62
N ILE A 384 -40.03 12.58 -9.41
CA ILE A 384 -38.81 11.82 -9.11
C ILE A 384 -39.11 10.82 -7.99
N SER A 385 -38.80 9.54 -8.23
CA SER A 385 -38.88 8.51 -7.18
C SER A 385 -37.67 8.60 -6.22
N TYR A 386 -37.76 8.03 -5.02
CA TYR A 386 -36.62 7.99 -4.10
C TYR A 386 -35.37 7.33 -4.70
N ARG A 387 -35.58 6.28 -5.50
CA ARG A 387 -34.51 5.56 -6.19
C ARG A 387 -33.87 6.41 -7.30
N GLN A 388 -34.67 7.16 -8.05
CA GLN A 388 -34.16 8.10 -9.06
C GLN A 388 -33.40 9.26 -8.41
N ALA A 389 -33.85 9.77 -7.27
CA ALA A 389 -33.13 10.82 -6.54
C ALA A 389 -31.71 10.34 -6.13
N LEU A 390 -31.59 9.10 -5.67
CA LEU A 390 -30.29 8.49 -5.34
C LEU A 390 -29.40 8.29 -6.58
N GLU A 391 -29.98 7.83 -7.69
CA GLU A 391 -29.29 7.69 -8.97
C GLU A 391 -28.77 9.03 -9.51
N PHE A 392 -29.60 10.07 -9.45
CA PHE A 392 -29.22 11.43 -9.82
C PHE A 392 -28.09 11.97 -8.96
N LEU A 393 -28.14 11.72 -7.65
CA LEU A 393 -27.06 12.11 -6.74
C LEU A 393 -25.75 11.39 -7.11
N PHE A 394 -25.80 10.09 -7.39
CA PHE A 394 -24.63 9.34 -7.86
C PHE A 394 -24.09 9.87 -9.19
N GLU A 395 -24.95 10.15 -10.17
CA GLU A 395 -24.56 10.71 -11.47
C GLU A 395 -23.82 12.03 -11.31
N LEU A 396 -24.37 12.96 -10.52
CA LEU A 396 -23.76 14.26 -10.24
C LEU A 396 -22.34 14.12 -9.67
N GLY A 397 -22.18 13.29 -8.63
CA GLY A 397 -20.86 13.11 -8.00
C GLY A 397 -19.88 12.38 -8.91
N SER A 398 -20.34 11.35 -9.63
CA SER A 398 -19.48 10.60 -10.55
C SER A 398 -18.99 11.45 -11.72
N GLU A 399 -19.83 12.32 -12.29
CA GLU A 399 -19.44 13.26 -13.35
C GLU A 399 -18.51 14.36 -12.84
N LYS A 400 -18.80 14.92 -11.65
CA LYS A 400 -17.90 15.89 -11.00
C LYS A 400 -16.50 15.28 -10.84
N LEU A 401 -16.41 14.11 -10.22
CA LEU A 401 -15.13 13.41 -9.99
C LEU A 401 -14.44 13.06 -11.31
N LYS A 402 -15.18 12.58 -12.32
CA LYS A 402 -14.61 12.32 -13.66
C LYS A 402 -13.94 13.57 -14.22
N ASN A 403 -14.64 14.72 -14.19
CA ASN A 403 -14.12 15.98 -14.70
C ASN A 403 -12.91 16.45 -13.88
N ASP A 404 -12.95 16.31 -12.54
CA ASP A 404 -11.84 16.67 -11.66
C ASP A 404 -10.60 15.82 -11.98
N TYR A 405 -10.77 14.50 -12.09
CA TYR A 405 -9.71 13.57 -12.51
C TYR A 405 -9.19 13.85 -13.91
N GLN A 406 -10.03 14.26 -14.86
CA GLN A 406 -9.59 14.63 -16.21
C GLN A 406 -8.67 15.84 -16.21
N ILE A 407 -9.00 16.90 -15.45
CA ILE A 407 -8.16 18.09 -15.39
C ILE A 407 -6.85 17.79 -14.66
N ILE A 408 -6.89 17.06 -13.54
CA ILE A 408 -5.67 16.61 -12.84
C ILE A 408 -4.81 15.77 -13.77
N SER A 409 -5.39 14.79 -14.47
CA SER A 409 -4.66 13.91 -15.36
C SER A 409 -4.06 14.66 -16.55
N LYS A 410 -4.77 15.66 -17.08
CA LYS A 410 -4.30 16.49 -18.21
C LYS A 410 -3.03 17.27 -17.85
N HIS A 411 -2.85 17.64 -16.59
CA HIS A 411 -1.63 18.30 -16.11
C HIS A 411 -0.38 17.40 -16.23
N PHE A 412 -0.55 16.07 -16.15
CA PHE A 412 0.58 15.12 -16.16
C PHE A 412 0.70 14.30 -17.44
N TYR A 413 -0.41 14.06 -18.12
CA TYR A 413 -0.49 13.19 -19.29
C TYR A 413 -1.41 13.82 -20.32
N ALA A 414 -0.84 14.36 -21.40
CA ALA A 414 -1.56 15.14 -22.40
C ALA A 414 -2.72 14.38 -23.07
N HIS A 415 -2.59 13.06 -23.26
CA HIS A 415 -3.61 12.22 -23.91
C HIS A 415 -4.70 11.72 -22.94
N SER A 416 -4.58 11.97 -21.63
CA SER A 416 -5.53 11.49 -20.62
C SER A 416 -6.98 11.92 -20.89
N TYR A 417 -7.17 13.14 -21.39
CA TYR A 417 -8.51 13.71 -21.54
C TYR A 417 -9.39 12.92 -22.52
N SER A 418 -8.86 12.59 -23.70
CA SER A 418 -9.58 11.82 -24.71
C SER A 418 -9.81 10.39 -24.25
N ASP A 419 -8.81 9.78 -23.62
CA ASP A 419 -8.87 8.38 -23.20
C ASP A 419 -9.91 8.18 -22.09
N ILE A 420 -9.91 9.08 -21.10
CA ILE A 420 -10.90 9.08 -20.02
C ILE A 420 -12.30 9.33 -20.59
N SER A 421 -12.47 10.31 -21.47
CA SER A 421 -13.77 10.62 -22.08
C SER A 421 -14.31 9.43 -22.88
N ASN A 422 -13.45 8.80 -23.69
CA ASN A 422 -13.84 7.65 -24.52
C ASN A 422 -14.26 6.45 -23.67
N LYS A 423 -13.46 6.10 -22.64
CA LYS A 423 -13.80 4.99 -21.75
C LYS A 423 -15.06 5.29 -20.93
N TRP A 424 -15.22 6.52 -20.46
CA TRP A 424 -16.41 6.94 -19.73
C TRP A 424 -17.68 6.82 -20.58
N ASN A 425 -17.62 7.27 -21.83
CA ASN A 425 -18.75 7.15 -22.77
C ASN A 425 -19.10 5.70 -23.09
N GLN A 426 -18.13 4.77 -23.10
CA GLN A 426 -18.40 3.33 -23.23
C GLN A 426 -19.13 2.75 -22.01
N LEU A 427 -18.90 3.30 -20.82
CA LEU A 427 -19.56 2.87 -19.59
C LEU A 427 -20.99 3.43 -19.47
N GLN A 428 -21.35 4.42 -20.29
CA GLN A 428 -22.65 5.07 -20.27
C GLN A 428 -23.61 4.38 -21.25
N LYS A 429 -24.72 3.85 -20.74
CA LYS A 429 -25.84 3.45 -21.59
C LYS A 429 -26.60 4.70 -22.00
N LYS A 430 -26.77 4.91 -23.32
CA LYS A 430 -27.61 5.99 -23.83
C LYS A 430 -29.08 5.66 -23.62
N ILE A 431 -29.81 6.56 -22.95
CA ILE A 431 -31.26 6.59 -23.08
C ILE A 431 -31.56 7.16 -24.47
N ALA A 432 -32.21 6.36 -25.31
CA ALA A 432 -32.66 6.82 -26.61
C ALA A 432 -33.78 7.85 -26.40
N VAL A 433 -33.47 9.12 -26.65
CA VAL A 433 -34.51 10.14 -26.85
C VAL A 433 -35.05 9.93 -28.27
N GLU A 434 -36.22 9.33 -28.39
CA GLU A 434 -36.94 9.34 -29.67
C GLU A 434 -37.17 10.79 -30.09
N GLY A 435 -36.61 11.17 -31.25
CA GLY A 435 -36.67 12.51 -31.79
C GLY A 435 -38.12 12.92 -32.06
N ALA A 436 -38.70 13.70 -31.15
CA ALA A 436 -39.97 14.35 -31.37
C ALA A 436 -39.75 15.83 -31.75
N THR A 437 -39.83 16.10 -33.04
CA THR A 437 -39.93 17.44 -33.63
C THR A 437 -41.27 18.08 -33.29
N LYS A 438 -41.48 18.56 -32.05
CA LYS A 438 -42.63 19.43 -31.70
C LYS A 438 -42.32 20.33 -30.49
N LYS A 439 -42.66 21.62 -30.62
CA LYS A 439 -42.53 22.70 -29.62
C LYS A 439 -43.60 22.59 -28.49
N THR A 440 -43.72 21.45 -27.83
CA THR A 440 -44.61 21.28 -26.68
C THR A 440 -43.81 20.76 -25.50
N ARG A 441 -44.00 21.35 -24.30
CA ARG A 441 -43.38 20.87 -23.05
C ARG A 441 -43.72 19.38 -22.88
N ILE A 442 -42.70 18.53 -22.85
CA ILE A 442 -42.87 17.09 -22.62
C ILE A 442 -42.67 16.81 -21.14
N THR A 443 -43.60 16.08 -20.51
CA THR A 443 -43.36 15.47 -19.20
C THR A 443 -42.65 14.14 -19.43
N GLN A 444 -41.34 14.09 -19.19
CA GLN A 444 -40.62 12.81 -19.22
C GLN A 444 -41.00 11.97 -18.01
N CYS A 445 -41.53 10.78 -18.27
CA CYS A 445 -41.78 9.77 -17.24
C CYS A 445 -40.68 8.71 -17.41
N PHE A 446 -39.67 8.73 -16.54
CA PHE A 446 -38.54 7.80 -16.58
C PHE A 446 -39.02 6.41 -16.16
N LYS A 447 -39.29 5.53 -17.13
CA LYS A 447 -39.94 4.22 -16.96
C LYS A 447 -39.05 3.11 -16.37
N SER A 448 -37.86 3.38 -15.84
CA SER A 448 -37.07 2.34 -15.17
C SER A 448 -37.03 2.57 -13.67
N ASP A 449 -37.85 1.82 -12.93
CA ASP A 449 -37.73 1.65 -11.47
C ASP A 449 -36.46 0.85 -11.08
N GLN A 450 -35.56 0.57 -12.03
CA GLN A 450 -34.30 -0.14 -11.83
C GLN A 450 -33.12 0.79 -12.13
N THR A 451 -32.49 1.31 -11.06
CA THR A 451 -31.14 1.90 -11.14
C THR A 451 -30.19 0.86 -11.74
N ASP A 452 -29.42 1.25 -12.76
CA ASP A 452 -28.38 0.38 -13.32
C ASP A 452 -27.16 0.34 -12.38
N ILE A 453 -27.31 -0.37 -11.26
CA ILE A 453 -26.29 -0.56 -10.23
C ILE A 453 -24.99 -1.09 -10.85
N LYS A 454 -25.09 -1.92 -11.90
CA LYS A 454 -23.92 -2.47 -12.59
C LYS A 454 -23.13 -1.37 -13.31
N ALA A 455 -23.81 -0.44 -13.99
CA ALA A 455 -23.16 0.71 -14.59
C ALA A 455 -22.54 1.64 -13.53
N CYS A 456 -23.24 1.88 -12.40
CA CYS A 456 -22.70 2.65 -11.27
C CYS A 456 -21.42 2.02 -10.70
N LYS A 457 -21.44 0.70 -10.42
CA LYS A 457 -20.28 -0.06 -9.94
C LYS A 457 -19.10 0.01 -10.92
N ALA A 458 -19.37 -0.05 -12.23
CA ALA A 458 -18.34 0.06 -13.27
C ALA A 458 -17.72 1.47 -13.34
N LYS A 459 -18.55 2.52 -13.30
CA LYS A 459 -18.09 3.93 -13.23
C LYS A 459 -17.25 4.17 -11.98
N LEU A 460 -17.71 3.72 -10.82
CA LEU A 460 -16.97 3.89 -9.56
C LEU A 460 -15.63 3.14 -9.57
N SER A 461 -15.62 1.91 -10.07
CA SER A 461 -14.38 1.12 -10.21
C SER A 461 -13.39 1.80 -11.15
N TYR A 462 -13.88 2.43 -12.22
CA TYR A 462 -13.04 3.21 -13.13
C TYR A 462 -12.45 4.46 -12.45
N LEU A 463 -13.25 5.20 -11.68
CA LEU A 463 -12.76 6.34 -10.89
C LEU A 463 -11.74 5.92 -9.82
N GLY A 464 -11.94 4.77 -9.17
CA GLY A 464 -10.98 4.19 -8.23
C GLY A 464 -9.61 3.90 -8.87
N LYS A 465 -9.61 3.38 -10.10
CA LYS A 465 -8.37 3.16 -10.87
C LYS A 465 -7.66 4.47 -11.21
N LEU A 466 -8.41 5.50 -11.60
CA LEU A 466 -7.88 6.84 -11.85
C LEU A 466 -7.25 7.43 -10.57
N HIS A 467 -7.90 7.22 -9.42
CA HIS A 467 -7.38 7.66 -8.13
C HIS A 467 -6.00 7.05 -7.84
N VAL A 468 -5.88 5.72 -7.91
CA VAL A 468 -4.61 5.02 -7.67
C VAL A 468 -3.50 5.49 -8.61
N ALA A 469 -3.84 5.67 -9.90
CA ALA A 469 -2.89 6.19 -10.89
C ALA A 469 -2.36 7.59 -10.51
N ILE A 470 -3.25 8.47 -10.06
CA ILE A 470 -2.90 9.83 -9.67
C ILE A 470 -2.11 9.87 -8.36
N GLU A 471 -2.44 9.03 -7.39
CA GLU A 471 -1.66 8.93 -6.15
C GLU A 471 -0.22 8.47 -6.42
N LEU A 472 -0.03 7.51 -7.32
CA LEU A 472 1.32 7.09 -7.75
C LEU A 472 2.09 8.24 -8.44
N ILE A 473 1.39 9.06 -9.24
CA ILE A 473 1.99 10.21 -9.93
C ILE A 473 2.42 11.29 -8.92
N TYR A 474 1.55 11.66 -8.00
CA TYR A 474 1.88 12.64 -6.96
C TYR A 474 2.95 12.13 -5.99
N LEU A 475 2.99 10.83 -5.72
CA LEU A 475 4.03 10.22 -4.90
C LEU A 475 5.42 10.50 -5.49
N ILE A 476 5.62 10.22 -6.79
CA ILE A 476 6.89 10.52 -7.47
C ILE A 476 7.13 12.02 -7.53
N GLN A 477 6.15 12.79 -8.00
CA GLN A 477 6.33 14.24 -8.21
C GLN A 477 6.83 14.96 -6.96
N ARG A 478 6.38 14.56 -5.76
CA ARG A 478 6.79 15.21 -4.50
C ARG A 478 8.07 14.65 -3.90
N GLN A 479 8.27 13.33 -4.00
CA GLN A 479 9.27 12.65 -3.19
C GLN A 479 10.53 12.27 -3.97
N THR A 480 10.52 12.36 -5.30
CA THR A 480 11.68 12.03 -6.12
C THR A 480 11.76 12.92 -7.34
N TYR A 481 12.96 13.40 -7.66
CA TYR A 481 13.19 14.14 -8.89
C TYR A 481 13.42 13.16 -10.04
N LEU A 482 12.50 13.13 -11.00
CA LEU A 482 12.71 12.47 -12.29
C LEU A 482 12.84 13.52 -13.39
N PRO A 483 13.78 13.36 -14.36
CA PRO A 483 13.83 14.19 -15.54
C PRO A 483 12.48 14.19 -16.26
N GLU A 484 12.06 15.32 -16.82
CA GLU A 484 10.73 15.51 -17.43
C GLU A 484 10.38 14.42 -18.46
N ALA A 485 11.32 14.07 -19.34
CA ALA A 485 11.12 13.01 -20.33
C ALA A 485 10.83 11.64 -19.67
N THR A 486 11.56 11.30 -18.60
CA THR A 486 11.37 10.06 -17.84
C THR A 486 10.06 10.09 -17.06
N PHE A 487 9.72 11.23 -16.47
CA PHE A 487 8.47 11.43 -15.75
C PHE A 487 7.25 11.25 -16.67
N ASN A 488 7.29 11.79 -17.89
CA ASN A 488 6.23 11.61 -18.89
C ASN A 488 6.06 10.14 -19.30
N ILE A 489 7.16 9.40 -19.47
CA ILE A 489 7.13 7.95 -19.73
C ILE A 489 6.52 7.20 -18.52
N PHE A 490 6.90 7.58 -17.31
CA PHE A 490 6.35 7.00 -16.07
C PHE A 490 4.83 7.22 -16.00
N CYS A 491 4.34 8.45 -16.17
CA CYS A 491 2.91 8.76 -16.20
C CYS A 491 2.18 7.89 -17.23
N THR A 492 2.71 7.80 -18.46
CA THR A 492 2.13 6.97 -19.52
C THR A 492 1.98 5.51 -19.10
N LYS A 493 3.04 4.91 -18.55
CA LYS A 493 3.02 3.50 -18.10
C LYS A 493 2.08 3.27 -16.92
N VAL A 494 1.96 4.22 -16.00
CA VAL A 494 1.00 4.15 -14.87
C VAL A 494 -0.44 4.13 -15.40
N PHE A 495 -0.78 5.05 -16.30
CA PHE A 495 -2.11 5.07 -16.95
C PHE A 495 -2.37 3.79 -17.75
N GLU A 496 -1.37 3.28 -18.49
CA GLU A 496 -1.51 2.01 -19.21
C GLU A 496 -1.80 0.84 -18.26
N LYS A 497 -1.09 0.75 -17.13
CA LYS A 497 -1.25 -0.36 -16.16
C LYS A 497 -2.60 -0.34 -15.45
N TYR A 498 -3.01 0.83 -14.94
CA TYR A 498 -4.17 0.94 -14.05
C TYR A 498 -5.46 1.34 -14.75
N VAL A 499 -5.38 2.12 -15.83
CA VAL A 499 -6.56 2.75 -16.48
C VAL A 499 -6.89 2.07 -17.82
N ALA A 500 -5.88 1.78 -18.65
CA ALA A 500 -6.11 1.26 -20.01
C ALA A 500 -6.26 -0.27 -20.07
N LYS A 501 -5.47 -1.02 -19.29
CA LYS A 501 -5.52 -2.50 -19.32
C LYS A 501 -6.81 -3.03 -18.69
N GLU A 502 -7.61 -3.72 -19.50
CA GLU A 502 -8.81 -4.43 -19.04
C GLU A 502 -8.51 -5.59 -18.08
N SER A 503 -7.25 -6.01 -17.97
CA SER A 503 -6.84 -7.07 -17.04
C SER A 503 -6.85 -6.61 -15.57
N PHE A 504 -6.84 -5.30 -15.30
CA PHE A 504 -6.94 -4.79 -13.94
C PHE A 504 -8.42 -4.63 -13.54
N ASN A 505 -9.16 -5.73 -13.41
CA ASN A 505 -10.58 -5.73 -12.99
C ASN A 505 -10.70 -5.78 -11.46
N LEU A 506 -10.18 -4.78 -10.76
CA LEU A 506 -10.53 -4.57 -9.35
C LEU A 506 -11.82 -3.74 -9.25
N GLU A 507 -12.78 -4.21 -8.47
CA GLU A 507 -13.88 -3.37 -8.02
C GLU A 507 -13.39 -2.37 -6.98
N PHE A 508 -14.05 -1.22 -6.87
CA PHE A 508 -13.67 -0.20 -5.87
C PHE A 508 -13.67 -0.76 -4.43
N LYS A 509 -14.63 -1.65 -4.10
CA LYS A 509 -14.67 -2.34 -2.80
C LYS A 509 -13.42 -3.16 -2.51
N ASP A 510 -12.81 -3.75 -3.54
CA ASP A 510 -11.57 -4.52 -3.37
C ASP A 510 -10.40 -3.60 -3.06
N ILE A 511 -10.33 -2.44 -3.72
CA ILE A 511 -9.33 -1.40 -3.41
C ILE A 511 -9.49 -0.92 -1.96
N GLN A 512 -10.72 -0.75 -1.46
CA GLN A 512 -10.94 -0.37 -0.05
C GLN A 512 -10.52 -1.45 0.96
N LYS A 513 -10.71 -2.74 0.61
CA LYS A 513 -10.32 -3.88 1.46
C LYS A 513 -8.81 -4.07 1.47
N THR A 514 -8.18 -4.03 0.30
CA THR A 514 -6.74 -4.16 0.09
C THR A 514 -6.20 -2.92 -0.62
N PRO A 515 -5.93 -1.83 0.12
CA PRO A 515 -5.55 -0.54 -0.47
C PRO A 515 -4.13 -0.49 -1.03
N LEU A 516 -3.29 -1.49 -0.73
CA LEU A 516 -1.91 -1.50 -1.21
C LEU A 516 -1.85 -1.77 -2.72
N CYS A 517 -1.34 -0.80 -3.46
CA CYS A 517 -1.17 -0.87 -4.92
C CYS A 517 0.31 -0.72 -5.29
N ASP A 518 0.81 -1.64 -6.13
CA ASP A 518 2.22 -1.71 -6.50
C ASP A 518 2.47 -1.39 -7.98
N PHE A 519 3.52 -0.62 -8.27
CA PHE A 519 3.96 -0.30 -9.63
C PHE A 519 5.46 -0.48 -9.77
N ASP A 520 5.90 -1.05 -10.88
CA ASP A 520 7.30 -1.24 -11.18
C ASP A 520 7.60 -0.87 -12.63
N MET A 521 8.76 -0.24 -12.86
CA MET A 521 9.25 0.03 -14.20
C MET A 521 10.77 0.15 -14.24
N VAL A 522 11.35 -0.14 -15.40
CA VAL A 522 12.76 0.17 -15.68
C VAL A 522 12.87 1.60 -16.18
N ILE A 523 13.79 2.35 -15.58
CA ILE A 523 14.13 3.73 -15.91
C ILE A 523 15.58 3.80 -16.42
N ARG A 524 15.79 4.60 -17.47
CA ARG A 524 17.11 5.04 -17.92
C ARG A 524 17.38 6.40 -17.30
N ALA A 525 18.15 6.42 -16.22
CA ALA A 525 18.58 7.64 -15.56
C ALA A 525 20.03 7.47 -15.08
N ASN A 526 20.77 8.57 -15.02
CA ASN A 526 22.07 8.57 -14.36
C ASN A 526 21.82 8.34 -12.87
N SER A 527 22.17 7.14 -12.38
CA SER A 527 21.90 6.73 -10.99
C SER A 527 22.46 7.68 -9.91
N ASN A 528 23.51 8.44 -10.26
CA ASN A 528 24.10 9.47 -9.41
C ASN A 528 23.11 10.60 -9.05
N ASP A 529 22.20 10.95 -9.95
CA ASP A 529 21.30 12.10 -9.76
C ASP A 529 20.18 11.78 -8.76
N ILE A 530 19.83 10.49 -8.60
CA ILE A 530 18.68 10.07 -7.78
C ILE A 530 19.12 9.57 -6.39
N VAL A 531 20.30 8.96 -6.29
CA VAL A 531 20.78 8.29 -5.06
C VAL A 531 21.94 9.03 -4.37
N ALA A 532 22.52 10.05 -5.04
CA ALA A 532 23.38 11.09 -4.47
C ALA A 532 24.34 10.65 -3.33
N GLY A 533 25.16 9.63 -3.57
CA GLY A 533 26.20 9.20 -2.61
C GLY A 533 25.68 8.62 -1.28
N ARG A 534 24.38 8.30 -1.19
CA ARG A 534 23.80 7.63 -0.01
C ARG A 534 24.18 6.14 0.01
N LEU A 535 24.33 5.59 1.21
CA LEU A 535 24.45 4.14 1.41
C LEU A 535 23.12 3.42 1.11
N PRO A 536 23.16 2.19 0.56
CA PRO A 536 21.96 1.41 0.32
C PRO A 536 21.24 1.08 1.63
N ASP A 537 19.90 1.16 1.64
CA ASP A 537 19.12 0.71 2.80
C ASP A 537 19.10 -0.82 2.90
N PHE A 538 19.30 -1.49 1.76
CA PHE A 538 19.46 -2.94 1.67
C PHE A 538 20.44 -3.30 0.55
N CYS A 539 21.34 -4.24 0.81
CA CYS A 539 22.25 -4.80 -0.16
C CYS A 539 22.28 -6.33 -0.02
N SER A 540 22.18 -7.06 -1.13
CA SER A 540 22.38 -8.50 -1.14
C SER A 540 23.45 -8.90 -2.16
N VAL A 541 24.44 -9.67 -1.73
CA VAL A 541 25.50 -10.25 -2.57
C VAL A 541 25.27 -11.75 -2.65
N ARG A 542 24.89 -12.24 -3.82
CA ARG A 542 24.68 -13.66 -4.11
C ARG A 542 25.87 -14.21 -4.89
N LEU A 543 26.45 -15.28 -4.35
CA LEU A 543 27.55 -16.03 -4.94
C LEU A 543 27.00 -17.40 -5.32
N LYS A 544 27.20 -17.80 -6.57
CA LYS A 544 26.79 -19.10 -7.06
C LYS A 544 27.97 -19.81 -7.72
N SER A 545 28.25 -21.03 -7.29
CA SER A 545 29.22 -21.94 -7.89
C SER A 545 28.51 -23.23 -8.30
N VAL A 546 28.88 -23.77 -9.45
CA VAL A 546 28.41 -25.08 -9.93
C VAL A 546 29.63 -25.88 -10.33
N VAL A 547 29.78 -27.06 -9.74
CA VAL A 547 30.91 -27.97 -9.96
C VAL A 547 30.36 -29.38 -10.06
N ASP A 548 30.50 -29.99 -11.23
CA ASP A 548 29.99 -31.33 -11.54
C ASP A 548 28.49 -31.49 -11.19
N HIS A 549 28.20 -32.20 -10.09
CA HIS A 549 26.86 -32.51 -9.59
C HIS A 549 26.48 -31.69 -8.35
N PHE A 550 27.29 -30.70 -8.01
CA PHE A 550 27.13 -29.87 -6.83
C PHE A 550 26.89 -28.41 -7.21
N GLU A 551 25.88 -27.82 -6.61
CA GLU A 551 25.55 -26.40 -6.73
C GLU A 551 25.54 -25.77 -5.35
N ALA A 552 26.39 -24.78 -5.13
CA ALA A 552 26.39 -23.98 -3.91
C ALA A 552 25.93 -22.56 -4.23
N GLU A 553 25.08 -22.04 -3.35
CA GLU A 553 24.65 -20.65 -3.38
C GLU A 553 24.84 -20.05 -1.98
N THR A 554 25.50 -18.91 -1.91
CA THR A 554 25.64 -18.15 -0.66
C THR A 554 25.14 -16.74 -0.89
N VAL A 555 24.17 -16.31 -0.08
CA VAL A 555 23.60 -14.97 -0.14
C VAL A 555 23.95 -14.24 1.14
N PHE A 556 24.70 -13.17 0.98
CA PHE A 556 25.04 -12.22 2.04
C PHE A 556 24.05 -11.07 1.97
N VAL A 557 23.32 -10.80 3.03
CA VAL A 557 22.30 -9.75 3.08
C VAL A 557 22.66 -8.74 4.16
N MET A 558 22.71 -7.47 3.76
CA MET A 558 22.92 -6.31 4.61
C MET A 558 21.64 -5.48 4.55
N SER A 559 21.06 -5.15 5.70
CA SER A 559 19.83 -4.37 5.77
C SER A 559 19.89 -3.38 6.92
N LYS A 560 19.46 -2.14 6.67
CA LYS A 560 19.35 -1.12 7.70
C LYS A 560 18.35 -1.50 8.81
N TYR A 561 17.33 -2.28 8.46
CA TYR A 561 16.31 -2.75 9.39
C TYR A 561 16.36 -4.27 9.53
N SER A 562 15.96 -4.79 10.71
CA SER A 562 15.83 -6.24 10.90
C SER A 562 14.86 -6.84 9.87
N ILE A 563 15.30 -7.91 9.21
CA ILE A 563 14.48 -8.68 8.27
C ILE A 563 13.62 -9.69 9.02
N VAL A 564 14.09 -10.15 10.19
CA VAL A 564 13.44 -11.19 10.98
C VAL A 564 12.64 -10.60 12.15
N PRO A 565 11.48 -11.19 12.49
CA PRO A 565 10.75 -10.81 13.69
C PRO A 565 11.61 -10.95 14.97
N PRO A 566 11.50 -10.03 15.94
CA PRO A 566 12.22 -10.10 17.21
C PRO A 566 11.83 -11.34 18.02
N THR A 567 10.63 -11.88 17.81
CA THR A 567 10.19 -13.14 18.42
C THR A 567 11.01 -14.35 17.97
N ILE A 568 11.70 -14.27 16.82
CA ILE A 568 12.65 -15.28 16.35
C ILE A 568 14.03 -15.03 16.95
N TYR A 569 14.52 -13.79 16.91
CA TYR A 569 15.82 -13.40 17.43
C TYR A 569 15.86 -11.88 17.70
N ASP A 570 16.23 -11.48 18.92
CA ASP A 570 16.20 -10.07 19.39
C ASP A 570 17.52 -9.60 20.03
N ASP A 571 18.59 -10.36 19.85
CA ASP A 571 19.89 -10.14 20.50
C ASP A 571 20.81 -9.28 19.61
N PHE A 572 20.36 -8.05 19.34
CA PHE A 572 21.16 -7.02 18.68
C PHE A 572 21.54 -5.95 19.70
N ASP A 573 22.82 -5.82 20.05
CA ASP A 573 23.32 -4.72 20.87
C ASP A 573 23.34 -3.43 20.02
N VAL A 574 22.26 -2.64 20.10
CA VAL A 574 22.10 -1.39 19.33
C VAL A 574 22.63 -0.20 20.13
N GLU A 575 23.94 -0.14 20.34
CA GLU A 575 24.55 1.00 21.05
C GLU A 575 25.02 2.12 20.09
N ASN A 576 25.21 1.87 18.79
CA ASN A 576 25.65 2.88 17.80
C ASN A 576 24.98 2.72 16.41
N ALA A 577 23.76 3.26 16.25
CA ALA A 577 22.87 2.94 15.13
C ALA A 577 23.13 3.68 13.78
N HIS A 578 24.08 4.63 13.68
CA HIS A 578 24.06 5.58 12.57
C HIS A 578 24.72 5.12 11.26
N GLU A 579 25.54 4.06 11.25
CA GLU A 579 26.22 3.56 10.03
C GLU A 579 26.31 2.02 9.93
N GLU A 580 25.71 1.31 10.87
CA GLU A 580 25.76 -0.14 10.96
C GLU A 580 24.49 -0.77 10.36
N MET A 581 24.63 -1.96 9.78
CA MET A 581 23.55 -2.72 9.15
C MET A 581 23.45 -4.12 9.75
N HIS A 582 22.24 -4.66 9.80
CA HIS A 582 22.01 -6.06 10.14
C HIS A 582 22.58 -6.94 9.04
N TYR A 583 23.45 -7.88 9.41
CA TYR A 583 24.13 -8.77 8.49
C TYR A 583 23.67 -10.22 8.66
N TYR A 584 23.16 -10.78 7.57
CA TYR A 584 22.68 -12.15 7.47
C TYR A 584 23.45 -12.92 6.41
N THR A 585 23.68 -14.21 6.65
CA THR A 585 24.28 -15.11 5.66
C THR A 585 23.37 -16.31 5.45
N TYR A 586 22.88 -16.46 4.23
CA TYR A 586 22.19 -17.66 3.77
C TYR A 586 23.13 -18.53 2.97
N LYS A 587 23.13 -19.83 3.27
CA LYS A 587 23.97 -20.84 2.61
C LYS A 587 23.06 -21.96 2.13
N LEU A 588 23.10 -22.25 0.84
CA LEU A 588 22.39 -23.33 0.18
C LEU A 588 23.41 -24.24 -0.51
N GLN A 589 23.22 -25.54 -0.32
CA GLN A 589 24.00 -26.58 -0.99
C GLN A 589 23.04 -27.57 -1.61
N SER A 590 23.19 -27.84 -2.90
CA SER A 590 22.41 -28.82 -3.64
C SER A 590 23.33 -29.87 -4.24
N HIS A 591 23.00 -31.13 -4.01
CA HIS A 591 23.66 -32.29 -4.59
C HIS A 591 22.67 -32.98 -5.53
N ASN A 592 23.06 -33.18 -6.79
CA ASN A 592 22.32 -34.03 -7.70
C ASN A 592 22.69 -35.49 -7.38
N GLU A 593 21.73 -36.29 -6.94
CA GLU A 593 21.91 -37.73 -6.84
C GLU A 593 21.97 -38.31 -8.25
N MET A 594 23.03 -39.05 -8.56
CA MET A 594 23.02 -39.92 -9.74
C MET A 594 22.00 -41.03 -9.53
N VAL A 595 21.18 -41.28 -10.56
CA VAL A 595 20.44 -42.54 -10.74
C VAL A 595 21.41 -43.70 -10.81
#